data_AF-A0A2U8WK94-F1
#
_entry.id   AF-A0A2U8WK94-F1
#
_cell.length_a   1.000
_cell.length_b   1.000
_cell.length_c   1.000
_cell.angle_alpha   90.00
_cell.angle_beta   90.00
_cell.angle_gamma   90.00
#
_symmetry.space_group_name_H-M   'P 1'
#
loop_
_entity.id
_entity.type
_entity.pdbx_description
1 polymer ?
#
loop_
_entity_poly.entity_id
_entity_poly.type
_entity_poly.pdbx_seq_one_letter_code
_entity_poly.pdbx_strand_id
1 'polypeptide(L)'
;MATITGTNGNDALTGTSGDDVILGLLGDDKITDPGGFNRIDGQDGNDVITGGADIDYIAGGPGNDVISGGAGFDQLIGEAGNDLIYGQDGDDYAAGNPGNDTIYGGAGNDFFVGEQGNDQVYGEAGNDFVAGGEDDDLVSGGDGDDLVDGDLGNDTLLGDAGNDVLFGDYGNDRMNGGSGNDRLDGAAGTDTAVLDAAFRDLKVTSSGSLVTFDGATGHDEVRNTEVFEFSDRTIVQADGNAAVDDLFYLSQNTDVLLAGQDAEAHFGQYGWREGRNPNAYFDTKGYLAAYSDVAAAGIDPLQHYLQYGWKEGRDPSANFDTKAYLAANPDVAAAGINPLEHFLQYGAGEGRAVQAGDGAFAAATAPGVYV
;
A
#
# COMPACT_ATOMS: atom_id res chain seq x y z
N MET A 1 11.62 32.44 29.74
CA MET A 1 11.45 33.18 28.48
C MET A 1 12.46 34.30 28.35
N ALA A 2 13.69 33.96 27.95
CA ALA A 2 14.61 34.94 27.39
C ALA A 2 14.38 35.05 25.87
N THR A 3 14.96 36.08 25.26
CA THR A 3 14.98 36.24 23.81
C THR A 3 16.42 36.42 23.38
N ILE A 4 16.87 35.54 22.50
CA ILE A 4 18.23 35.50 21.95
C ILE A 4 18.08 35.74 20.44
N THR A 5 18.84 36.68 19.92
CA THR A 5 18.75 37.06 18.51
C THR A 5 20.16 37.20 17.97
N GLY A 6 20.42 36.56 16.84
CA GLY A 6 21.65 36.69 16.08
C GLY A 6 21.77 38.02 15.38
N THR A 7 22.55 37.99 14.32
CA THR A 7 22.89 39.05 13.38
C THR A 7 22.58 38.56 11.97
N ASN A 8 22.88 39.36 10.95
CA ASN A 8 22.64 38.96 9.57
C ASN A 8 23.82 38.17 8.96
N GLY A 9 24.60 37.48 9.77
CA GLY A 9 25.64 36.59 9.30
C GLY A 9 25.88 35.52 10.34
N ASN A 10 26.62 34.48 9.95
CA ASN A 10 26.76 33.24 10.71
C ASN A 10 27.04 33.43 12.21
N ASP A 11 26.11 33.00 13.03
CA ASP A 11 26.12 33.11 14.47
C ASP A 11 26.27 31.75 15.16
N ALA A 12 26.71 31.81 16.41
CA ALA A 12 26.69 30.68 17.33
C ALA A 12 25.85 31.08 18.54
N LEU A 13 24.61 30.63 18.58
CA LEU A 13 23.62 30.97 19.59
C LEU A 13 23.48 29.82 20.58
N THR A 14 23.34 30.16 21.86
CA THR A 14 23.10 29.16 22.91
C THR A 14 22.00 29.66 23.83
N GLY A 15 20.98 28.82 23.98
CA GLY A 15 19.88 29.00 24.90
C GLY A 15 20.27 29.01 26.36
N THR A 16 19.28 29.27 27.20
CA THR A 16 19.35 29.12 28.65
C THR A 16 18.75 27.77 29.06
N SER A 17 18.67 27.48 30.36
CA SER A 17 18.11 26.20 30.84
C SER A 17 16.60 26.26 31.10
N GLY A 18 15.90 27.18 30.45
CA GLY A 18 14.46 27.38 30.62
C GLY A 18 13.97 28.17 29.42
N ASP A 19 12.65 28.29 29.27
CA ASP A 19 12.02 28.70 28.01
C ASP A 19 12.72 29.88 27.33
N ASP A 20 12.97 29.75 26.03
CA ASP A 20 13.64 30.73 25.20
C ASP A 20 12.92 30.95 23.87
N VAL A 21 13.15 32.14 23.32
CA VAL A 21 12.86 32.46 21.92
C VAL A 21 14.20 32.76 21.27
N ILE A 22 14.64 31.91 20.35
CA ILE A 22 15.92 32.04 19.66
C ILE A 22 15.66 32.32 18.17
N LEU A 23 16.25 33.39 17.66
CA LEU A 23 16.12 33.84 16.27
C LEU A 23 17.51 33.92 15.63
N GLY A 24 17.80 33.08 14.63
CA GLY A 24 19.06 33.08 13.86
C GLY A 24 19.23 34.36 13.02
N LEU A 25 18.26 34.61 12.13
CA LEU A 25 18.13 35.71 11.17
C LEU A 25 18.66 35.36 9.77
N LEU A 26 19.81 35.88 9.35
CA LEU A 26 20.37 35.55 8.04
C LEU A 26 21.73 34.91 8.24
N GLY A 27 22.08 33.97 7.37
CA GLY A 27 23.38 33.32 7.34
C GLY A 27 23.32 31.95 7.98
N ASP A 28 24.36 31.15 7.77
CA ASP A 28 24.38 29.77 8.26
C ASP A 28 24.73 29.76 9.76
N ASP A 29 23.71 29.57 10.60
CA ASP A 29 23.77 29.68 12.04
C ASP A 29 23.92 28.33 12.72
N LYS A 30 24.53 28.35 13.90
CA LYS A 30 24.56 27.20 14.81
C LYS A 30 23.82 27.54 16.08
N ILE A 31 22.71 26.87 16.32
CA ILE A 31 21.82 27.10 17.46
C ILE A 31 21.79 25.84 18.34
N THR A 32 21.94 26.03 19.64
CA THR A 32 21.83 24.93 20.61
C THR A 32 21.06 25.40 21.85
N ASP A 33 20.00 24.70 22.21
CA ASP A 33 19.24 24.95 23.43
C ASP A 33 19.31 23.76 24.40
N PRO A 34 19.72 23.97 25.66
CA PRO A 34 19.87 22.87 26.62
C PRO A 34 18.61 22.52 27.43
N GLY A 35 17.48 23.21 27.27
CA GLY A 35 16.19 22.84 27.88
C GLY A 35 15.25 24.01 28.17
N GLY A 36 14.03 23.70 28.60
CA GLY A 36 12.89 24.61 28.63
C GLY A 36 11.96 24.40 27.42
N PHE A 37 10.80 25.05 27.43
CA PHE A 37 9.90 24.97 26.29
C PHE A 37 10.19 26.09 25.30
N ASN A 38 10.84 25.77 24.18
CA ASN A 38 11.43 26.80 23.34
C ASN A 38 10.71 27.03 22.02
N ARG A 39 10.93 28.23 21.48
CA ARG A 39 10.71 28.52 20.06
C ARG A 39 12.06 28.88 19.44
N ILE A 40 12.51 28.07 18.51
CA ILE A 40 13.76 28.26 17.77
C ILE A 40 13.42 28.45 16.30
N ASP A 41 14.01 29.48 15.68
CA ASP A 41 13.71 29.90 14.32
C ASP A 41 15.03 30.30 13.64
N GLY A 42 15.55 29.44 12.77
CA GLY A 42 16.81 29.64 12.04
C GLY A 42 16.71 30.84 11.10
N GLN A 43 15.63 30.88 10.32
CA GLN A 43 15.32 31.84 9.24
C GLN A 43 16.15 31.56 7.98
N ASP A 44 16.72 32.56 7.30
CA ASP A 44 17.40 32.32 6.02
C ASP A 44 18.83 31.81 6.28
N GLY A 45 19.20 30.65 5.75
CA GLY A 45 20.55 30.10 5.98
C GLY A 45 20.55 28.59 5.85
N ASN A 46 21.74 27.97 5.88
CA ASN A 46 21.82 26.53 6.11
C ASN A 46 22.20 26.32 7.57
N ASP A 47 21.20 26.21 8.42
CA ASP A 47 21.33 26.24 9.86
C ASP A 47 21.55 24.85 10.46
N VAL A 48 22.20 24.82 11.61
CA VAL A 48 22.33 23.61 12.43
C VAL A 48 21.71 23.91 13.78
N ILE A 49 20.56 23.29 14.03
CA ILE A 49 19.72 23.54 15.19
C ILE A 49 19.63 22.28 16.04
N THR A 50 19.84 22.42 17.34
CA THR A 50 19.72 21.32 18.31
C THR A 50 18.88 21.80 19.49
N GLY A 51 17.71 21.20 19.66
CA GLY A 51 16.82 21.36 20.81
C GLY A 51 17.28 20.58 22.04
N GLY A 52 16.42 20.61 23.05
CA GLY A 52 16.71 20.15 24.40
C GLY A 52 16.13 18.77 24.74
N ALA A 53 15.71 18.63 26.00
CA ALA A 53 15.05 17.43 26.52
C ALA A 53 13.58 17.70 26.89
N ASP A 54 13.09 18.88 26.53
CA ASP A 54 11.77 19.41 26.83
C ASP A 54 11.09 19.72 25.48
N ILE A 55 9.78 19.96 25.49
CA ILE A 55 9.00 20.20 24.27
C ILE A 55 9.44 21.49 23.56
N ASP A 56 9.94 21.36 22.35
CA ASP A 56 10.42 22.46 21.52
C ASP A 56 9.58 22.65 20.24
N TYR A 57 9.50 23.91 19.80
CA TYR A 57 9.11 24.26 18.44
C TYR A 57 10.35 24.74 17.71
N ILE A 58 10.74 24.06 16.65
CA ILE A 58 11.94 24.37 15.86
C ILE A 58 11.54 24.54 14.39
N ALA A 59 11.86 25.70 13.83
CA ALA A 59 11.79 25.95 12.40
C ALA A 59 13.20 26.21 11.86
N GLY A 60 13.59 25.50 10.80
CA GLY A 60 14.82 25.75 10.05
C GLY A 60 14.71 27.07 9.30
N GLY A 61 13.75 27.16 8.40
CA GLY A 61 13.52 28.32 7.56
C GLY A 61 13.99 28.06 6.13
N PRO A 62 14.18 29.09 5.29
CA PRO A 62 14.70 28.88 3.95
C PRO A 62 16.19 28.50 3.93
N GLY A 63 16.48 27.32 3.40
CA GLY A 63 17.82 26.79 3.14
C GLY A 63 17.87 25.30 3.41
N ASN A 64 19.07 24.71 3.44
CA ASN A 64 19.23 23.29 3.72
C ASN A 64 19.68 23.12 5.18
N ASP A 65 18.75 22.86 6.05
CA ASP A 65 18.94 22.88 7.49
C ASP A 65 19.19 21.48 8.07
N VAL A 66 19.83 21.45 9.23
CA VAL A 66 19.97 20.24 10.05
C VAL A 66 19.30 20.50 11.39
N ILE A 67 18.19 19.82 11.63
CA ILE A 67 17.35 19.99 12.81
C ILE A 67 17.41 18.72 13.66
N SER A 68 17.57 18.90 14.97
CA SER A 68 17.53 17.84 15.97
C SER A 68 16.62 18.27 17.10
N GLY A 69 15.47 17.62 17.29
CA GLY A 69 14.54 17.88 18.39
C GLY A 69 15.16 17.57 19.74
N GLY A 70 15.57 16.30 19.93
CA GLY A 70 16.23 15.86 21.14
C GLY A 70 15.34 14.90 21.91
N ALA A 71 15.18 15.10 23.21
CA ALA A 71 14.15 14.35 23.93
C ALA A 71 12.91 15.23 24.09
N GLY A 72 11.69 14.70 23.96
CA GLY A 72 10.54 15.58 24.12
C GLY A 72 9.26 15.10 23.47
N PHE A 73 8.41 16.07 23.18
CA PHE A 73 7.40 15.97 22.11
C PHE A 73 7.71 17.24 21.32
N ASP A 74 8.45 17.11 20.24
CA ASP A 74 8.98 18.25 19.50
C ASP A 74 8.17 18.50 18.24
N GLN A 75 8.10 19.77 17.84
CA GLN A 75 7.53 20.18 16.56
C GLN A 75 8.64 20.75 15.68
N LEU A 76 8.99 20.03 14.63
CA LEU A 76 10.13 20.30 13.75
C LEU A 76 9.64 20.67 12.34
N ILE A 77 10.05 21.82 11.81
CA ILE A 77 9.59 22.33 10.52
C ILE A 77 10.82 22.68 9.68
N GLY A 78 11.03 22.00 8.55
CA GLY A 78 12.14 22.30 7.62
C GLY A 78 11.94 23.66 6.94
N GLU A 79 10.79 23.82 6.29
CA GLU A 79 10.37 24.94 5.45
C GLU A 79 10.79 24.83 3.99
N ALA A 80 11.87 25.44 3.53
CA ALA A 80 12.15 25.46 2.09
C ALA A 80 13.62 25.16 1.82
N GLY A 81 13.89 24.06 1.15
CA GLY A 81 15.23 23.57 0.85
C GLY A 81 15.32 22.10 1.17
N ASN A 82 16.53 21.53 1.18
CA ASN A 82 16.69 20.09 1.42
C ASN A 82 17.18 19.88 2.85
N ASP A 83 16.26 19.55 3.73
CA ASP A 83 16.44 19.52 5.17
C ASP A 83 16.74 18.12 5.68
N LEU A 84 17.46 18.07 6.78
CA LEU A 84 17.75 16.85 7.53
C LEU A 84 17.21 17.00 8.94
N ILE A 85 16.14 16.26 9.24
CA ILE A 85 15.39 16.37 10.49
C ILE A 85 15.54 15.09 11.30
N TYR A 86 15.84 15.24 12.59
CA TYR A 86 15.89 14.16 13.58
C TYR A 86 14.93 14.47 14.73
N GLY A 87 13.89 13.66 14.95
CA GLY A 87 13.03 13.71 16.13
C GLY A 87 13.82 13.35 17.40
N GLN A 88 14.37 12.14 17.40
CA GLN A 88 15.06 11.43 18.48
C GLN A 88 14.12 10.77 19.50
N ASP A 89 14.19 11.10 20.79
CA ASP A 89 13.44 10.39 21.82
C ASP A 89 12.14 11.15 22.11
N GLY A 90 10.97 10.59 21.84
CA GLY A 90 9.73 11.32 22.06
C GLY A 90 8.68 11.00 21.03
N ASP A 91 7.42 11.26 21.33
CA ASP A 91 6.40 11.26 20.29
C ASP A 91 6.52 12.62 19.58
N ASP A 92 7.05 12.69 18.37
CA ASP A 92 7.39 13.95 17.69
C ASP A 92 6.46 14.27 16.51
N TYR A 93 6.48 15.53 16.08
CA TYR A 93 5.89 15.98 14.82
C TYR A 93 6.95 16.64 13.96
N ALA A 94 6.98 16.29 12.67
CA ALA A 94 7.83 16.94 11.68
C ALA A 94 7.16 17.11 10.33
N ALA A 95 7.47 18.22 9.67
CA ALA A 95 7.11 18.48 8.28
C ALA A 95 8.34 18.98 7.52
N GLY A 96 8.71 18.29 6.44
CA GLY A 96 9.77 18.72 5.52
C GLY A 96 9.43 20.07 4.88
N ASN A 97 8.23 20.14 4.28
CA ASN A 97 7.76 21.25 3.42
C ASN A 97 8.51 21.20 2.06
N PRO A 98 8.45 22.21 1.17
CA PRO A 98 9.09 22.08 -0.14
C PRO A 98 10.60 21.83 -0.10
N GLY A 99 11.03 20.69 -0.62
CA GLY A 99 12.38 20.19 -0.41
C GLY A 99 12.63 18.83 -1.01
N ASN A 100 13.85 18.33 -0.88
CA ASN A 100 14.05 16.89 -0.92
C ASN A 100 14.65 16.55 0.44
N ASP A 101 13.79 16.21 1.37
CA ASP A 101 14.07 16.18 2.78
C ASP A 101 14.40 14.76 3.23
N THR A 102 15.02 14.68 4.39
CA THR A 102 15.26 13.40 5.07
C THR A 102 14.87 13.54 6.53
N ILE A 103 13.88 12.77 6.95
CA ILE A 103 13.30 12.83 8.29
C ILE A 103 13.52 11.48 8.97
N TYR A 104 14.11 11.49 10.17
CA TYR A 104 14.30 10.33 11.03
C TYR A 104 13.56 10.54 12.35
N GLY A 105 12.66 9.64 12.71
CA GLY A 105 11.88 9.70 13.93
C GLY A 105 12.66 9.44 15.19
N GLY A 106 13.28 8.26 15.25
CA GLY A 106 13.95 7.81 16.45
C GLY A 106 13.06 6.87 17.24
N ALA A 107 12.79 7.20 18.49
CA ALA A 107 12.01 6.36 19.39
C ALA A 107 10.78 7.12 19.87
N GLY A 108 9.59 6.64 19.57
CA GLY A 108 8.37 7.41 19.79
C GLY A 108 7.20 6.88 19.00
N ASN A 109 6.03 7.49 19.16
CA ASN A 109 4.96 7.33 18.18
C ASN A 109 4.84 8.67 17.46
N ASP A 110 5.46 8.73 16.30
CA ASP A 110 5.73 9.97 15.60
C ASP A 110 4.68 10.29 14.53
N PHE A 111 4.65 11.54 14.11
CA PHE A 111 3.85 12.01 12.97
C PHE A 111 4.73 12.82 12.02
N PHE A 112 5.12 12.23 10.89
CA PHE A 112 6.00 12.86 9.91
C PHE A 112 5.42 12.91 8.50
N VAL A 113 5.67 14.02 7.82
CA VAL A 113 5.25 14.25 6.43
C VAL A 113 6.40 14.92 5.67
N GLY A 114 6.78 14.39 4.51
CA GLY A 114 7.78 15.03 3.63
C GLY A 114 7.25 16.34 3.03
N GLU A 115 6.02 16.30 2.52
CA GLU A 115 5.26 17.37 1.85
C GLU A 115 5.57 17.51 0.36
N GLN A 116 6.47 18.36 -0.12
CA GLN A 116 6.68 18.53 -1.56
C GLN A 116 8.12 18.23 -1.94
N GLY A 117 8.29 17.25 -2.82
CA GLY A 117 9.53 16.87 -3.46
C GLY A 117 9.93 15.45 -3.09
N ASN A 118 11.08 14.98 -3.57
CA ASN A 118 11.43 13.57 -3.40
C ASN A 118 12.09 13.34 -2.03
N ASP A 119 11.28 12.91 -1.07
CA ASP A 119 11.59 12.84 0.33
C ASP A 119 11.96 11.42 0.78
N GLN A 120 12.63 11.37 1.93
CA GLN A 120 12.92 10.14 2.66
C GLN A 120 12.40 10.28 4.09
N VAL A 121 11.36 9.54 4.44
CA VAL A 121 10.71 9.63 5.75
C VAL A 121 10.79 8.29 6.46
N TYR A 122 11.42 8.27 7.64
CA TYR A 122 11.64 7.06 8.45
C TYR A 122 11.04 7.27 9.85
N GLY A 123 10.05 6.46 10.25
CA GLY A 123 9.49 6.47 11.62
C GLY A 123 10.47 5.89 12.65
N GLU A 124 11.17 4.83 12.26
CA GLU A 124 12.16 4.10 13.07
C GLU A 124 11.54 3.20 14.15
N ALA A 125 11.27 3.66 15.37
CA ALA A 125 10.84 2.78 16.45
C ALA A 125 9.62 3.31 17.21
N GLY A 126 8.57 2.50 17.23
CA GLY A 126 7.28 2.75 17.86
C GLY A 126 6.20 2.83 16.78
N ASN A 127 4.98 3.24 17.14
CA ASN A 127 3.85 3.15 16.21
C ASN A 127 3.64 4.49 15.52
N ASP A 128 4.14 4.62 14.31
CA ASP A 128 4.30 5.89 13.63
C ASP A 128 3.21 6.15 12.59
N PHE A 129 2.98 7.42 12.30
CA PHE A 129 2.37 7.89 11.06
C PHE A 129 3.45 8.55 10.22
N VAL A 130 3.70 8.02 9.04
CA VAL A 130 4.69 8.56 8.10
C VAL A 130 4.06 8.72 6.72
N ALA A 131 4.26 9.87 6.10
CA ALA A 131 3.76 10.19 4.76
C ALA A 131 4.83 10.83 3.88
N GLY A 132 4.84 10.47 2.60
CA GLY A 132 5.71 11.06 1.58
C GLY A 132 5.26 12.47 1.22
N GLY A 133 4.11 12.58 0.54
CA GLY A 133 3.52 13.85 0.13
C GLY A 133 3.34 13.92 -1.39
N GLU A 134 3.82 15.00 -2.01
CA GLU A 134 3.89 15.14 -3.46
C GLU A 134 5.26 14.69 -3.98
N ASP A 135 5.26 14.06 -5.17
CA ASP A 135 6.43 13.54 -5.91
C ASP A 135 6.83 12.11 -5.47
N ASP A 136 7.93 11.56 -6.00
CA ASP A 136 8.27 10.15 -5.79
C ASP A 136 9.12 9.97 -4.51
N ASP A 137 8.55 9.32 -3.49
CA ASP A 137 9.09 9.25 -2.14
C ASP A 137 9.58 7.87 -1.70
N LEU A 138 10.39 7.86 -0.64
CA LEU A 138 10.72 6.66 0.14
C LEU A 138 10.21 6.83 1.56
N VAL A 139 9.24 6.01 1.96
CA VAL A 139 8.61 6.07 3.28
C VAL A 139 8.75 4.73 3.97
N SER A 140 9.21 4.73 5.23
CA SER A 140 9.43 3.54 6.06
C SER A 140 8.85 3.77 7.45
N GLY A 141 7.98 2.86 7.88
CA GLY A 141 7.43 2.82 9.24
C GLY A 141 8.52 2.47 10.25
N GLY A 142 9.00 1.22 10.20
CA GLY A 142 10.11 0.76 11.03
C GLY A 142 9.67 -0.37 11.97
N ASP A 143 10.12 -0.34 13.22
CA ASP A 143 9.69 -1.28 14.26
C ASP A 143 8.41 -0.76 14.91
N GLY A 144 7.25 -1.36 14.69
CA GLY A 144 5.99 -0.89 15.27
C GLY A 144 4.77 -1.34 14.48
N ASP A 145 3.56 -1.00 14.96
CA ASP A 145 2.36 -1.12 14.13
C ASP A 145 2.11 0.26 13.48
N ASP A 146 2.55 0.44 12.23
CA ASP A 146 2.66 1.75 11.58
C ASP A 146 1.55 2.03 10.57
N LEU A 147 1.34 3.32 10.28
CA LEU A 147 0.58 3.81 9.14
C LEU A 147 1.52 4.55 8.19
N VAL A 148 1.69 3.98 7.00
CA VAL A 148 2.60 4.46 5.96
C VAL A 148 1.78 4.91 4.75
N ASP A 149 1.94 6.16 4.34
CA ASP A 149 1.16 6.78 3.26
C ASP A 149 2.08 7.34 2.16
N GLY A 150 1.81 6.98 0.90
CA GLY A 150 2.54 7.52 -0.27
C GLY A 150 2.02 8.87 -0.74
N ASP A 151 0.73 9.16 -0.53
CA ASP A 151 0.04 10.32 -1.10
C ASP A 151 0.08 10.39 -2.65
N LEU A 152 0.86 11.31 -3.24
CA LEU A 152 0.87 11.60 -4.68
C LEU A 152 2.26 11.35 -5.25
N GLY A 153 2.47 10.26 -5.98
CA GLY A 153 3.84 9.95 -6.37
C GLY A 153 4.01 8.71 -7.22
N ASN A 154 5.19 8.11 -7.14
CA ASN A 154 5.41 6.71 -7.45
C ASN A 154 6.33 6.22 -6.34
N ASP A 155 5.72 5.80 -5.26
CA ASP A 155 6.39 5.77 -3.96
C ASP A 155 6.94 4.40 -3.65
N THR A 156 7.97 4.35 -2.81
CA THR A 156 8.46 3.13 -2.20
C THR A 156 8.07 3.13 -0.73
N LEU A 157 7.15 2.25 -0.35
CA LEU A 157 6.58 2.17 0.98
C LEU A 157 7.04 0.89 1.69
N LEU A 158 7.57 1.02 2.89
CA LEU A 158 8.06 -0.07 3.73
C LEU A 158 7.34 -0.04 5.08
N GLY A 159 6.62 -1.11 5.45
CA GLY A 159 6.08 -1.30 6.80
C GLY A 159 7.17 -1.73 7.79
N ASP A 160 8.08 -2.59 7.31
CA ASP A 160 9.16 -3.20 8.07
C ASP A 160 8.67 -4.22 9.13
N ALA A 161 8.57 -3.88 10.41
CA ALA A 161 8.34 -4.85 11.47
C ALA A 161 7.15 -4.49 12.38
N GLY A 162 5.97 -4.98 12.03
CA GLY A 162 4.83 -5.11 12.91
C GLY A 162 3.57 -5.35 12.10
N ASN A 163 2.41 -4.89 12.54
CA ASN A 163 1.17 -5.05 11.76
C ASN A 163 0.83 -3.71 11.12
N ASP A 164 1.33 -3.52 9.90
CA ASP A 164 1.37 -2.21 9.28
C ASP A 164 0.19 -1.98 8.34
N VAL A 165 -0.11 -0.72 8.07
CA VAL A 165 -1.09 -0.31 7.07
C VAL A 165 -0.41 0.63 6.07
N LEU A 166 -0.33 0.20 4.81
CA LEU A 166 0.31 0.92 3.72
C LEU A 166 -0.76 1.37 2.71
N PHE A 167 -0.76 2.66 2.39
CA PHE A 167 -1.57 3.26 1.33
C PHE A 167 -0.66 3.82 0.24
N GLY A 168 -0.74 3.28 -0.98
CA GLY A 168 -0.03 3.83 -2.15
C GLY A 168 -0.70 5.09 -2.71
N ASP A 169 -2.02 5.20 -2.56
CA ASP A 169 -2.83 6.31 -3.04
C ASP A 169 -2.72 6.57 -4.57
N TYR A 170 -2.07 7.64 -5.02
CA TYR A 170 -1.98 7.96 -6.44
C TYR A 170 -0.56 7.73 -6.93
N GLY A 171 -0.39 6.81 -7.87
CA GLY A 171 0.95 6.52 -8.32
C GLY A 171 1.10 5.16 -8.95
N ASN A 172 2.33 4.79 -9.27
CA ASN A 172 2.66 3.39 -9.47
C ASN A 172 3.57 2.99 -8.32
N ASP A 173 2.95 2.54 -7.24
CA ASP A 173 3.61 2.46 -5.96
C ASP A 173 4.19 1.07 -5.73
N ARG A 174 5.22 1.01 -4.90
CA ARG A 174 5.91 -0.23 -4.55
C ARG A 174 5.88 -0.39 -3.03
N MET A 175 5.07 -1.33 -2.56
CA MET A 175 4.80 -1.55 -1.14
C MET A 175 5.40 -2.87 -0.65
N ASN A 176 6.07 -2.86 0.50
CA ASN A 176 6.47 -4.05 1.24
C ASN A 176 6.02 -3.93 2.71
N GLY A 177 5.09 -4.77 3.15
CA GLY A 177 4.66 -4.80 4.56
C GLY A 177 5.76 -5.30 5.51
N GLY A 178 6.66 -6.17 5.02
CA GLY A 178 7.72 -6.74 5.84
C GLY A 178 7.24 -7.92 6.67
N SER A 179 7.38 -7.84 8.00
CA SER A 179 7.04 -8.93 8.92
C SER A 179 5.92 -8.55 9.87
N GLY A 180 4.93 -9.42 9.98
CA GLY A 180 3.75 -9.27 10.80
C GLY A 180 2.50 -9.43 9.94
N ASN A 181 1.38 -8.83 10.31
CA ASN A 181 0.13 -9.01 9.56
C ASN A 181 -0.31 -7.69 8.96
N ASP A 182 0.05 -7.49 7.70
CA ASP A 182 0.00 -6.17 7.09
C ASP A 182 -1.24 -5.96 6.24
N ARG A 183 -1.58 -4.70 5.99
CA ARG A 183 -2.62 -4.29 5.04
C ARG A 183 -2.01 -3.34 4.02
N LEU A 184 -2.04 -3.74 2.75
CA LEU A 184 -1.53 -2.95 1.64
C LEU A 184 -2.70 -2.60 0.71
N ASP A 185 -2.84 -1.33 0.39
CA ASP A 185 -3.81 -0.83 -0.60
C ASP A 185 -3.09 0.09 -1.59
N GLY A 186 -2.90 -0.39 -2.83
CA GLY A 186 -2.23 0.40 -3.87
C GLY A 186 -3.11 1.50 -4.48
N ALA A 187 -4.43 1.42 -4.26
CA ALA A 187 -5.40 2.36 -4.77
C ALA A 187 -5.30 2.64 -6.29
N ALA A 188 -4.74 3.77 -6.72
CA ALA A 188 -4.86 4.29 -8.06
C ALA A 188 -3.52 4.34 -8.82
N GLY A 189 -3.16 3.24 -9.45
CA GLY A 189 -2.37 3.26 -10.68
C GLY A 189 -1.96 1.86 -11.10
N THR A 190 -0.66 1.56 -11.12
CA THR A 190 -0.16 0.20 -11.39
C THR A 190 0.82 -0.17 -10.31
N ASP A 191 0.31 -0.85 -9.30
CA ASP A 191 0.96 -0.94 -8.02
C ASP A 191 1.61 -2.30 -7.84
N THR A 192 2.68 -2.33 -7.04
CA THR A 192 3.50 -3.49 -6.78
C THR A 192 3.51 -3.83 -5.30
N ALA A 193 2.93 -4.98 -4.94
CA ALA A 193 3.15 -5.58 -3.62
C ALA A 193 4.38 -6.49 -3.67
N VAL A 194 5.31 -6.27 -2.76
CA VAL A 194 6.53 -7.06 -2.58
C VAL A 194 6.34 -7.97 -1.38
N LEU A 195 6.60 -9.26 -1.59
CA LEU A 195 6.48 -10.30 -0.57
C LEU A 195 7.86 -10.95 -0.40
N ASP A 196 8.39 -10.89 0.83
CA ASP A 196 9.71 -11.43 1.20
C ASP A 196 9.71 -12.97 1.38
N ALA A 197 8.99 -13.66 0.48
CA ALA A 197 8.89 -15.11 0.42
C ALA A 197 8.84 -15.59 -1.04
N ALA A 198 9.07 -16.88 -1.27
CA ALA A 198 8.83 -17.47 -2.58
C ALA A 198 7.33 -17.74 -2.72
N PHE A 199 6.75 -17.55 -3.92
CA PHE A 199 5.31 -17.74 -4.13
C PHE A 199 4.84 -19.14 -3.71
N ARG A 200 5.69 -20.16 -3.93
CA ARG A 200 5.40 -21.57 -3.60
C ARG A 200 5.33 -21.86 -2.09
N ASP A 201 5.85 -20.97 -1.27
CA ASP A 201 5.94 -21.12 0.18
C ASP A 201 4.80 -20.35 0.89
N LEU A 202 3.96 -19.67 0.13
CA LEU A 202 2.84 -18.85 0.62
C LEU A 202 1.50 -19.52 0.31
N LYS A 203 0.62 -19.51 1.30
CA LYS A 203 -0.78 -19.87 1.10
C LYS A 203 -1.53 -18.64 0.59
N VAL A 204 -1.99 -18.66 -0.66
CA VAL A 204 -2.59 -17.49 -1.32
C VAL A 204 -4.10 -17.63 -1.45
N THR A 205 -4.89 -16.68 -0.93
CA THR A 205 -6.35 -16.68 -1.14
C THR A 205 -6.77 -15.41 -1.86
N SER A 206 -7.56 -15.54 -2.94
CA SER A 206 -8.13 -14.39 -3.64
C SER A 206 -9.65 -14.34 -3.52
N SER A 207 -10.19 -13.13 -3.36
CA SER A 207 -11.61 -12.83 -3.29
C SER A 207 -11.86 -11.48 -3.98
N GLY A 208 -11.94 -11.51 -5.31
CA GLY A 208 -11.93 -10.31 -6.15
C GLY A 208 -10.61 -9.55 -5.99
N SER A 209 -10.64 -8.24 -5.76
CA SER A 209 -9.42 -7.44 -5.58
C SER A 209 -8.68 -7.67 -4.26
N LEU A 210 -9.29 -8.37 -3.29
CA LEU A 210 -8.59 -8.75 -2.06
C LEU A 210 -7.85 -10.07 -2.24
N VAL A 211 -6.55 -10.01 -1.99
CA VAL A 211 -5.66 -11.16 -1.91
C VAL A 211 -5.10 -11.26 -0.50
N THR A 212 -5.02 -12.47 0.06
CA THR A 212 -4.33 -12.71 1.32
C THR A 212 -3.16 -13.66 1.11
N PHE A 213 -2.03 -13.36 1.74
CA PHE A 213 -0.85 -14.22 1.76
C PHE A 213 -0.59 -14.69 3.18
N ASP A 214 -0.69 -16.00 3.46
CA ASP A 214 -0.22 -16.56 4.74
C ASP A 214 1.15 -17.22 4.54
N GLY A 215 2.14 -16.79 5.31
CA GLY A 215 3.53 -17.23 5.19
C GLY A 215 4.29 -17.28 6.51
N ALA A 216 5.62 -17.31 6.40
CA ALA A 216 6.51 -17.23 7.56
C ALA A 216 6.66 -15.81 8.11
N THR A 217 6.43 -14.79 7.26
CA THR A 217 6.46 -13.36 7.60
C THR A 217 5.16 -12.92 8.28
N GLY A 218 4.02 -13.49 7.90
CA GLY A 218 2.76 -13.41 8.64
C GLY A 218 1.53 -13.58 7.75
N HIS A 219 0.49 -12.77 7.98
CA HIS A 219 -0.77 -12.77 7.24
C HIS A 219 -1.02 -11.40 6.63
N ASP A 220 -0.80 -11.28 5.33
CA ASP A 220 -0.87 -9.99 4.64
C ASP A 220 -2.16 -9.91 3.83
N GLU A 221 -2.90 -8.80 3.96
CA GLU A 221 -4.04 -8.46 3.12
C GLU A 221 -3.62 -7.42 2.08
N VAL A 222 -3.67 -7.76 0.80
CA VAL A 222 -3.30 -6.87 -0.31
C VAL A 222 -4.52 -6.58 -1.18
N ARG A 223 -4.74 -5.32 -1.52
CA ARG A 223 -5.85 -4.86 -2.39
C ARG A 223 -5.37 -3.83 -3.40
N ASN A 224 -6.11 -3.74 -4.50
CA ASN A 224 -5.90 -2.75 -5.55
C ASN A 224 -4.43 -2.73 -5.98
N THR A 225 -3.94 -3.90 -6.41
CA THR A 225 -2.53 -4.10 -6.78
C THR A 225 -2.47 -5.04 -7.96
N GLU A 226 -1.70 -4.67 -8.97
CA GLU A 226 -1.58 -5.41 -10.23
C GLU A 226 -0.34 -6.29 -10.25
N VAL A 227 0.75 -5.86 -9.62
CA VAL A 227 2.04 -6.57 -9.66
C VAL A 227 2.35 -7.17 -8.30
N PHE A 228 2.67 -8.46 -8.29
CA PHE A 228 3.08 -9.18 -7.09
C PHE A 228 4.49 -9.72 -7.28
N GLU A 229 5.43 -9.16 -6.53
CA GLU A 229 6.83 -9.58 -6.55
C GLU A 229 7.13 -10.49 -5.38
N PHE A 230 7.58 -11.70 -5.71
CA PHE A 230 8.06 -12.70 -4.78
C PHE A 230 9.56 -12.88 -4.96
N SER A 231 10.23 -13.42 -3.94
CA SER A 231 11.67 -13.69 -4.01
C SER A 231 12.11 -14.62 -5.16
N ASP A 232 11.20 -15.40 -5.74
CA ASP A 232 11.49 -16.32 -6.84
C ASP A 232 10.84 -15.97 -8.19
N ARG A 233 9.92 -14.98 -8.24
CA ARG A 233 9.23 -14.57 -9.47
C ARG A 233 8.40 -13.29 -9.28
N THR A 234 8.00 -12.70 -10.40
CA THR A 234 6.94 -11.68 -10.46
C THR A 234 5.70 -12.29 -11.12
N ILE A 235 4.52 -11.97 -10.60
CA ILE A 235 3.22 -12.29 -11.19
C ILE A 235 2.52 -10.94 -11.44
N VAL A 236 2.07 -10.71 -12.67
CA VAL A 236 1.32 -9.51 -13.04
C VAL A 236 -0.12 -9.95 -13.28
N GLN A 237 -1.06 -9.46 -12.47
CA GLN A 237 -2.47 -9.70 -12.67
C GLN A 237 -2.98 -8.95 -13.89
N ALA A 238 -3.97 -9.53 -14.56
CA ALA A 238 -4.71 -8.91 -15.65
C ALA A 238 -3.84 -8.43 -16.83
N ASP A 239 -2.68 -9.05 -17.06
CA ASP A 239 -1.85 -8.80 -18.25
C ASP A 239 -2.46 -9.40 -19.54
N GLY A 240 -3.60 -10.08 -19.40
CA GLY A 240 -4.46 -10.52 -20.49
C GLY A 240 -5.96 -10.45 -20.18
N ASN A 241 -6.55 -11.59 -19.83
CA ASN A 241 -7.98 -11.71 -19.56
C ASN A 241 -8.20 -11.58 -18.06
N ALA A 242 -8.63 -10.40 -17.58
CA ALA A 242 -8.85 -10.10 -16.16
C ALA A 242 -9.79 -11.07 -15.41
N ALA A 243 -10.52 -11.95 -16.11
CA ALA A 243 -11.30 -13.01 -15.48
C ALA A 243 -10.51 -14.30 -15.22
N VAL A 244 -9.28 -14.42 -15.72
CA VAL A 244 -8.28 -15.37 -15.24
C VAL A 244 -7.53 -14.63 -14.14
N ASP A 245 -7.65 -15.16 -12.93
CA ASP A 245 -6.93 -14.63 -11.77
C ASP A 245 -5.64 -15.44 -11.66
N ASP A 246 -4.52 -14.79 -11.95
CA ASP A 246 -3.20 -15.43 -12.03
C ASP A 246 -2.74 -16.04 -10.73
N LEU A 247 -2.96 -15.33 -9.62
CA LEU A 247 -2.61 -15.85 -8.29
C LEU A 247 -3.45 -17.07 -7.95
N PHE A 248 -4.76 -17.00 -8.22
CA PHE A 248 -5.65 -18.15 -8.07
C PHE A 248 -5.21 -19.31 -8.98
N TYR A 249 -4.97 -19.03 -10.25
CA TYR A 249 -4.71 -20.05 -11.25
C TYR A 249 -3.39 -20.76 -10.95
N LEU A 250 -2.32 -20.01 -10.68
CA LEU A 250 -1.00 -20.57 -10.42
C LEU A 250 -0.92 -21.29 -9.08
N SER A 251 -1.62 -20.83 -8.04
CA SER A 251 -1.72 -21.55 -6.75
C SER A 251 -2.43 -22.90 -6.91
N GLN A 252 -3.47 -22.97 -7.76
CA GLN A 252 -4.19 -24.23 -8.01
C GLN A 252 -3.46 -25.18 -8.96
N ASN A 253 -2.53 -24.67 -9.77
CA ASN A 253 -1.93 -25.39 -10.89
C ASN A 253 -0.41 -25.34 -10.78
N THR A 254 0.12 -26.00 -9.74
CA THR A 254 1.56 -26.03 -9.45
C THR A 254 2.42 -26.55 -10.62
N ASP A 255 1.87 -27.39 -11.51
CA ASP A 255 2.54 -27.82 -12.73
C ASP A 255 2.78 -26.67 -13.71
N VAL A 256 1.81 -25.75 -13.86
CA VAL A 256 1.89 -24.54 -14.69
C VAL A 256 2.87 -23.55 -14.05
N LEU A 257 2.74 -23.36 -12.73
CA LEU A 257 3.64 -22.53 -11.92
C LEU A 257 5.11 -22.95 -12.11
N LEU A 258 5.41 -24.24 -11.96
CA LEU A 258 6.76 -24.80 -12.07
C LEU A 258 7.28 -24.81 -13.52
N ALA A 259 6.38 -24.90 -14.50
CA ALA A 259 6.75 -24.77 -15.92
C ALA A 259 7.07 -23.31 -16.32
N GLY A 260 6.79 -22.34 -15.45
CA GLY A 260 6.98 -20.91 -15.75
C GLY A 260 6.04 -20.43 -16.85
N GLN A 261 4.87 -21.04 -16.97
CA GLN A 261 3.87 -20.67 -17.96
C GLN A 261 2.96 -19.57 -17.39
N ASP A 262 2.65 -18.64 -18.27
CA ASP A 262 1.63 -17.62 -18.12
C ASP A 262 0.23 -18.25 -17.92
N ALA A 263 -0.54 -17.73 -16.96
CA ALA A 263 -1.79 -18.35 -16.53
C ALA A 263 -2.87 -18.20 -17.60
N GLU A 264 -3.04 -17.02 -18.19
CA GLU A 264 -3.98 -16.72 -19.26
C GLU A 264 -3.70 -17.56 -20.49
N ALA A 265 -2.44 -17.58 -20.95
CA ALA A 265 -2.02 -18.35 -22.11
C ALA A 265 -2.25 -19.85 -21.87
N HIS A 266 -1.88 -20.35 -20.70
CA HIS A 266 -2.12 -21.74 -20.36
C HIS A 266 -3.62 -22.05 -20.28
N PHE A 267 -4.42 -21.21 -19.62
CA PHE A 267 -5.86 -21.41 -19.49
C PHE A 267 -6.54 -21.43 -20.85
N GLY A 268 -6.31 -20.40 -21.69
CA GLY A 268 -6.94 -20.25 -23.00
C GLY A 268 -6.55 -21.37 -23.98
N GLN A 269 -5.32 -21.88 -23.90
CA GLN A 269 -4.85 -22.94 -24.79
C GLN A 269 -5.22 -24.36 -24.30
N TYR A 270 -5.11 -24.62 -23.00
CA TYR A 270 -5.19 -25.95 -22.40
C TYR A 270 -6.14 -26.03 -21.22
N GLY A 271 -6.05 -25.07 -20.29
CA GLY A 271 -6.66 -25.18 -18.97
C GLY A 271 -8.17 -25.38 -18.99
N TRP A 272 -8.91 -24.67 -19.84
CA TRP A 272 -10.36 -24.86 -19.90
C TRP A 272 -10.75 -26.26 -20.43
N ARG A 273 -9.93 -26.86 -21.31
CA ARG A 273 -10.15 -28.24 -21.82
C ARG A 273 -9.83 -29.28 -20.77
N GLU A 274 -8.89 -28.98 -19.88
CA GLU A 274 -8.54 -29.79 -18.73
C GLU A 274 -9.53 -29.60 -17.57
N GLY A 275 -10.43 -28.62 -17.70
CA GLY A 275 -11.43 -28.27 -16.71
C GLY A 275 -10.82 -27.68 -15.45
N ARG A 276 -9.73 -26.90 -15.61
CA ARG A 276 -9.16 -26.05 -14.57
C ARG A 276 -10.04 -24.80 -14.45
N ASN A 277 -10.21 -24.28 -13.24
CA ASN A 277 -10.99 -23.07 -13.01
C ASN A 277 -10.07 -21.85 -13.21
N PRO A 278 -10.55 -20.78 -13.88
CA PRO A 278 -9.76 -19.56 -14.09
C PRO A 278 -9.76 -18.61 -12.89
N ASN A 279 -10.77 -18.71 -12.01
CA ASN A 279 -10.90 -17.93 -10.78
C ASN A 279 -11.78 -18.70 -9.77
N ALA A 280 -11.92 -18.18 -8.55
CA ALA A 280 -12.68 -18.82 -7.48
C ALA A 280 -14.21 -18.92 -7.73
N TYR A 281 -14.74 -18.15 -8.69
CA TYR A 281 -16.18 -18.00 -8.94
C TYR A 281 -16.65 -18.58 -10.29
N PHE A 282 -15.75 -19.16 -11.07
CA PHE A 282 -16.04 -19.84 -12.33
C PHE A 282 -15.67 -21.32 -12.24
N ASP A 283 -16.67 -22.21 -12.33
CA ASP A 283 -16.45 -23.66 -12.35
C ASP A 283 -16.47 -24.16 -13.79
N THR A 284 -15.28 -24.35 -14.38
CA THR A 284 -15.14 -24.75 -15.78
C THR A 284 -15.81 -26.10 -16.07
N LYS A 285 -15.64 -27.09 -15.17
CA LYS A 285 -16.25 -28.42 -15.34
C LYS A 285 -17.75 -28.37 -15.12
N GLY A 286 -18.18 -27.67 -14.08
CA GLY A 286 -19.59 -27.45 -13.77
C GLY A 286 -20.32 -26.75 -14.91
N TYR A 287 -19.72 -25.71 -15.49
CA TYR A 287 -20.31 -24.94 -16.57
C TYR A 287 -20.54 -25.79 -17.81
N LEU A 288 -19.53 -26.56 -18.22
CA LEU A 288 -19.65 -27.48 -19.36
C LEU A 288 -20.65 -28.63 -19.08
N ALA A 289 -20.80 -29.06 -17.83
CA ALA A 289 -21.77 -30.07 -17.44
C ALA A 289 -23.22 -29.53 -17.41
N ALA A 290 -23.42 -28.31 -16.92
CA ALA A 290 -24.72 -27.64 -16.85
C ALA A 290 -25.21 -27.22 -18.24
N TYR A 291 -24.29 -26.84 -19.13
CA TYR A 291 -24.58 -26.22 -20.42
C TYR A 291 -24.06 -27.05 -21.59
N SER A 292 -24.81 -28.12 -21.90
CA SER A 292 -24.43 -29.10 -22.94
C SER A 292 -24.28 -28.52 -24.35
N ASP A 293 -24.92 -27.41 -24.65
CA ASP A 293 -24.78 -26.69 -25.92
C ASP A 293 -23.39 -26.05 -26.06
N VAL A 294 -22.87 -25.47 -24.98
CA VAL A 294 -21.50 -24.92 -24.92
C VAL A 294 -20.48 -26.04 -25.04
N ALA A 295 -20.67 -27.14 -24.30
CA ALA A 295 -19.81 -28.31 -24.38
C ALA A 295 -19.79 -28.94 -25.78
N ALA A 296 -20.95 -29.05 -26.44
CA ALA A 296 -21.06 -29.56 -27.80
C ALA A 296 -20.42 -28.64 -28.85
N ALA A 297 -20.46 -27.32 -28.61
CA ALA A 297 -19.80 -26.33 -29.47
C ALA A 297 -18.27 -26.35 -29.31
N GLY A 298 -17.73 -26.88 -28.21
CA GLY A 298 -16.29 -26.97 -27.97
C GLY A 298 -15.61 -25.61 -27.86
N ILE A 299 -16.34 -24.62 -27.35
CA ILE A 299 -15.87 -23.24 -27.12
C ILE A 299 -15.41 -23.09 -25.67
N ASP A 300 -14.52 -22.13 -25.44
CA ASP A 300 -14.08 -21.76 -24.09
C ASP A 300 -15.28 -21.30 -23.25
N PRO A 301 -15.60 -22.00 -22.14
CA PRO A 301 -16.75 -21.69 -21.31
C PRO A 301 -16.65 -20.32 -20.61
N LEU A 302 -15.44 -19.88 -20.24
CA LEU A 302 -15.25 -18.56 -19.62
C LEU A 302 -15.60 -17.47 -20.63
N GLN A 303 -15.01 -17.53 -21.83
CA GLN A 303 -15.32 -16.59 -22.92
C GLN A 303 -16.80 -16.62 -23.30
N HIS A 304 -17.41 -17.80 -23.36
CA HIS A 304 -18.85 -17.92 -23.61
C HIS A 304 -19.67 -17.19 -22.53
N TYR A 305 -19.38 -17.43 -21.25
CA TYR A 305 -20.08 -16.76 -20.17
C TYR A 305 -19.92 -15.25 -20.26
N LEU A 306 -18.69 -14.76 -20.42
CA LEU A 306 -18.37 -13.33 -20.44
C LEU A 306 -19.13 -12.59 -21.56
N GLN A 307 -19.26 -13.21 -22.72
CA GLN A 307 -19.89 -12.58 -23.90
C GLN A 307 -21.42 -12.78 -23.96
N TYR A 308 -21.91 -13.97 -23.61
CA TYR A 308 -23.27 -14.42 -23.87
C TYR A 308 -23.97 -14.99 -22.62
N GLY A 309 -23.31 -15.87 -21.87
CA GLY A 309 -23.95 -16.66 -20.82
C GLY A 309 -24.65 -15.82 -19.75
N TRP A 310 -24.02 -14.72 -19.30
CA TRP A 310 -24.64 -13.85 -18.30
C TRP A 310 -25.92 -13.16 -18.80
N LYS A 311 -25.98 -12.80 -20.09
CA LYS A 311 -27.17 -12.19 -20.72
C LYS A 311 -28.31 -13.18 -20.87
N GLU A 312 -27.97 -14.46 -20.98
CA GLU A 312 -28.91 -15.58 -20.99
C GLU A 312 -29.33 -15.98 -19.56
N GLY A 313 -28.75 -15.35 -18.54
CA GLY A 313 -29.02 -15.64 -17.13
C GLY A 313 -28.53 -17.02 -16.70
N ARG A 314 -27.45 -17.51 -17.33
CA ARG A 314 -26.67 -18.68 -16.89
C ARG A 314 -25.79 -18.26 -15.72
N ASP A 315 -25.42 -19.21 -14.88
CA ASP A 315 -24.50 -19.00 -13.76
C ASP A 315 -23.08 -19.47 -14.11
N PRO A 316 -22.01 -18.82 -13.64
CA PRO A 316 -20.64 -19.26 -13.89
C PRO A 316 -20.20 -20.37 -12.93
N SER A 317 -20.84 -20.49 -11.76
CA SER A 317 -20.57 -21.56 -10.78
C SER A 317 -21.74 -21.72 -9.82
N ALA A 318 -21.64 -22.73 -8.94
CA ALA A 318 -22.55 -22.90 -7.82
C ALA A 318 -22.46 -21.78 -6.75
N ASN A 319 -21.39 -20.98 -6.78
CA ASN A 319 -21.12 -19.94 -5.79
C ASN A 319 -21.46 -18.53 -6.28
N PHE A 320 -22.00 -18.41 -7.50
CA PHE A 320 -22.29 -17.13 -8.12
C PHE A 320 -23.61 -17.21 -8.90
N ASP A 321 -24.68 -16.66 -8.31
CA ASP A 321 -25.95 -16.47 -9.02
C ASP A 321 -25.93 -15.14 -9.81
N THR A 322 -25.98 -15.26 -11.13
CA THR A 322 -25.92 -14.11 -12.05
C THR A 322 -27.13 -13.20 -11.91
N LYS A 323 -28.32 -13.78 -11.81
CA LYS A 323 -29.56 -13.00 -11.73
C LYS A 323 -29.68 -12.31 -10.39
N ALA A 324 -29.32 -13.02 -9.32
CA ALA A 324 -29.42 -12.49 -7.98
C ALA A 324 -28.35 -11.42 -7.72
N TYR A 325 -27.15 -11.56 -8.28
CA TYR A 325 -26.14 -10.49 -8.26
C TYR A 325 -26.64 -9.23 -8.98
N LEU A 326 -27.18 -9.35 -10.20
CA LEU A 326 -27.73 -8.20 -10.93
C LEU A 326 -28.96 -7.59 -10.24
N ALA A 327 -29.79 -8.40 -9.57
CA ALA A 327 -30.93 -7.91 -8.80
C ALA A 327 -30.50 -7.14 -7.54
N ALA A 328 -29.43 -7.58 -6.88
CA ALA A 328 -28.84 -6.91 -5.73
C ALA A 328 -28.07 -5.64 -6.12
N ASN A 329 -27.62 -5.55 -7.37
CA ASN A 329 -26.78 -4.46 -7.90
C ASN A 329 -27.43 -3.80 -9.14
N PRO A 330 -28.48 -2.97 -8.95
CA PRO A 330 -29.21 -2.36 -10.06
C PRO A 330 -28.38 -1.42 -10.93
N ASP A 331 -27.33 -0.83 -10.37
CA ASP A 331 -26.33 -0.02 -11.06
C ASP A 331 -25.58 -0.83 -12.13
N VAL A 332 -25.08 -2.02 -11.75
CA VAL A 332 -24.40 -2.96 -12.66
C VAL A 332 -25.36 -3.43 -13.76
N ALA A 333 -26.59 -3.77 -13.37
CA ALA A 333 -27.63 -4.19 -14.31
C ALA A 333 -28.02 -3.09 -15.30
N ALA A 334 -28.15 -1.84 -14.84
CA ALA A 334 -28.48 -0.70 -15.68
C ALA A 334 -27.33 -0.34 -16.65
N ALA A 335 -26.08 -0.49 -16.21
CA ALA A 335 -24.91 -0.30 -17.04
C ALA A 335 -24.70 -1.43 -18.07
N GLY A 336 -25.34 -2.59 -17.88
CA GLY A 336 -25.19 -3.75 -18.75
C GLY A 336 -23.79 -4.38 -18.68
N ILE A 337 -23.14 -4.25 -17.52
CA ILE A 337 -21.81 -4.81 -17.25
C ILE A 337 -21.95 -6.28 -16.88
N ASN A 338 -20.96 -7.10 -17.28
CA ASN A 338 -20.94 -8.50 -16.88
C ASN A 338 -20.80 -8.62 -15.34
N PRO A 339 -21.69 -9.35 -14.65
CA PRO A 339 -21.69 -9.40 -13.19
C PRO A 339 -20.48 -10.10 -12.58
N LEU A 340 -19.93 -11.14 -13.23
CA LEU A 340 -18.72 -11.81 -12.74
C LEU A 340 -17.50 -10.89 -12.88
N GLU A 341 -17.33 -10.29 -14.06
CA GLU A 341 -16.23 -9.34 -14.32
C GLU A 341 -16.30 -8.16 -13.36
N HIS A 342 -17.49 -7.56 -13.19
CA HIS A 342 -17.71 -6.51 -12.21
C HIS A 342 -17.35 -6.96 -10.79
N PHE A 343 -17.77 -8.16 -10.38
CA PHE A 343 -17.49 -8.63 -9.03
C PHE A 343 -16.00 -8.86 -8.78
N LEU A 344 -15.31 -9.47 -9.74
CA LEU A 344 -13.86 -9.73 -9.65
C LEU A 344 -13.07 -8.42 -9.59
N GLN A 345 -13.44 -7.43 -10.42
CA GLN A 345 -12.72 -6.15 -10.51
C GLN A 345 -13.08 -5.15 -9.39
N TYR A 346 -14.35 -5.08 -9.00
CA TYR A 346 -14.85 -4.02 -8.12
C TYR A 346 -15.67 -4.57 -6.95
N GLY A 347 -16.60 -5.47 -7.26
CA GLY A 347 -17.66 -5.81 -6.33
C GLY A 347 -17.19 -6.46 -5.03
N ALA A 348 -16.14 -7.27 -5.05
CA ALA A 348 -15.60 -7.85 -3.82
C ALA A 348 -14.98 -6.79 -2.91
N GLY A 349 -14.19 -5.86 -3.47
CA GLY A 349 -13.60 -4.73 -2.74
C GLY A 349 -14.66 -3.78 -2.18
N GLU A 350 -15.75 -3.56 -2.91
CA GLU A 350 -16.91 -2.78 -2.45
C GLU A 350 -17.79 -3.50 -1.40
N GLY A 351 -17.42 -4.73 -1.00
CA GLY A 351 -18.18 -5.53 -0.04
C GLY A 351 -19.51 -6.07 -0.58
N ARG A 352 -19.70 -6.08 -1.91
CA ARG A 352 -20.89 -6.69 -2.53
C ARG A 352 -20.83 -8.20 -2.33
N ALA A 353 -21.96 -8.81 -1.98
CA ALA A 353 -22.01 -10.25 -1.76
C ALA A 353 -22.40 -11.00 -3.04
N VAL A 354 -21.70 -12.11 -3.31
CA VAL A 354 -22.19 -13.15 -4.23
C VAL A 354 -23.14 -14.08 -3.50
N GLN A 355 -24.15 -14.57 -4.22
CA GLN A 355 -25.14 -15.49 -3.67
C GLN A 355 -24.91 -16.87 -4.27
N ALA A 356 -25.13 -17.91 -3.45
CA ALA A 356 -25.10 -19.29 -3.93
C ALA A 356 -26.15 -19.48 -5.03
N GLY A 357 -25.80 -20.26 -6.06
CA GLY A 357 -26.62 -20.47 -7.26
C GLY A 357 -28.01 -21.01 -6.95
N ASP A 358 -28.97 -20.72 -7.83
CA ASP A 358 -30.39 -21.08 -7.70
C ASP A 358 -30.72 -22.58 -7.87
N GLY A 359 -29.70 -23.42 -7.97
CA GLY A 359 -29.81 -24.87 -8.23
C GLY A 359 -29.53 -25.29 -9.67
N ALA A 360 -29.12 -24.37 -10.55
CA ALA A 360 -28.64 -24.68 -11.90
C ALA A 360 -27.31 -25.47 -11.93
N PHE A 361 -26.51 -25.41 -10.86
CA PHE A 361 -25.24 -26.13 -10.68
C PHE A 361 -25.36 -27.22 -9.60
N ALA A 362 -24.40 -28.17 -9.58
CA ALA A 362 -24.22 -29.06 -8.43
C ALA A 362 -23.98 -28.25 -7.14
N ALA A 363 -24.25 -28.84 -5.97
CA ALA A 363 -24.23 -28.13 -4.69
C ALA A 363 -22.94 -27.29 -4.49
N ALA A 364 -23.12 -26.08 -3.97
CA ALA A 364 -22.03 -25.14 -3.64
C ALA A 364 -20.94 -25.83 -2.81
N THR A 365 -19.68 -25.62 -3.20
CA THR A 365 -18.50 -25.92 -2.38
C THR A 365 -17.93 -24.60 -1.93
N ALA A 366 -17.52 -24.48 -0.66
CA ALA A 366 -16.92 -23.24 -0.18
C ALA A 366 -15.69 -22.88 -1.06
N PRO A 367 -15.48 -21.60 -1.42
CA PRO A 367 -14.23 -21.16 -2.03
C PRO A 367 -13.07 -21.69 -1.18
N GLY A 368 -12.14 -22.40 -1.80
CA GLY A 368 -11.12 -23.18 -1.11
C GLY A 368 -10.06 -22.31 -0.44
N VAL A 369 -9.38 -22.92 0.52
CA VAL A 369 -8.09 -22.48 1.06
C VAL A 369 -7.03 -23.06 0.13
N TYR A 370 -6.20 -22.22 -0.49
CA TYR A 370 -5.29 -22.64 -1.57
C TYR A 370 -3.84 -22.64 -1.10
N VAL A 371 -3.05 -23.62 -1.52
CA VAL A 371 -1.68 -23.89 -1.02
C VAL A 371 -0.66 -22.98 -1.66
#